data_AF-A0A5B9YA46-F1
#
_entry.id   AF-A0A5B9YA46-F1
#
_cell.length_a   1.000
_cell.length_b   1.000
_cell.length_c   1.000
_cell.angle_alpha   90.00
_cell.angle_beta   90.00
_cell.angle_gamma   90.00
#
_symmetry.space_group_name_H-M   'P 1'
#
loop_
_entity.id
_entity.type
_entity.pdbx_description
1 polymer ?
#
loop_
_entity_poly.entity_id
_entity_poly.type
_entity_poly.pdbx_seq_one_letter_code
_entity_poly.pdbx_strand_id
1 'polypeptide(L)'
;MDKRLKDFFESEMYDEMYEEIKKFLLSCHIREGKFEGNEILLNKLNRDTVIVYQQYELKDGSYDYSRDAIVCHIPVLIKQLEEWKSL
;
A
#
# COMPACT_ATOMS: atom_id res chain seq x y z
N MET A 1 8.15 6.46 -9.66
CA MET A 1 6.85 5.95 -9.17
C MET A 1 5.71 6.63 -9.92
N ASP A 2 4.63 5.92 -10.22
CA ASP A 2 3.39 6.49 -10.78
C ASP A 2 2.85 7.59 -9.87
N LYS A 3 2.27 8.66 -10.43
CA LYS A 3 1.77 9.80 -9.65
C LYS A 3 0.68 9.37 -8.67
N ARG A 4 -0.27 8.52 -9.08
CA ARG A 4 -1.35 8.05 -8.20
C ARG A 4 -0.83 7.18 -7.07
N LEU A 5 0.16 6.34 -7.35
CA LEU A 5 0.83 5.57 -6.29
C LEU A 5 1.55 6.48 -5.30
N LYS A 6 2.16 7.58 -5.75
CA LYS A 6 2.69 8.59 -4.82
C LYS A 6 1.58 9.16 -3.95
N ASP A 7 0.52 9.65 -4.58
CA ASP A 7 -0.62 10.22 -3.86
C ASP A 7 -1.20 9.23 -2.84
N PHE A 8 -1.23 7.92 -3.16
CA PHE A 8 -1.75 6.89 -2.25
C PHE A 8 -0.86 6.65 -1.03
N PHE A 9 0.45 6.57 -1.24
CA PHE A 9 1.38 6.23 -0.17
C PHE A 9 1.85 7.44 0.65
N GLU A 10 1.49 8.67 0.27
CA GLU A 10 1.97 9.90 0.91
C GLU A 10 1.73 9.92 2.43
N SER A 11 0.55 9.51 2.89
CA SER A 11 0.20 9.38 4.32
C SER A 11 0.96 8.26 5.05
N GLU A 12 1.55 7.33 4.32
CA GLU A 12 2.17 6.12 4.87
C GLU A 12 3.70 6.21 4.98
N MET A 13 4.31 7.28 4.44
CA MET A 13 5.78 7.39 4.31
C MET A 13 6.52 7.73 5.62
N TYR A 14 5.88 7.72 6.78
CA TYR A 14 6.58 7.81 8.07
C TYR A 14 7.19 6.46 8.46
N ASP A 15 8.28 6.48 9.25
CA ASP A 15 9.19 5.34 9.38
C ASP A 15 8.51 4.05 9.85
N GLU A 16 7.62 4.12 10.85
CA GLU A 16 6.96 2.93 11.40
C GLU A 16 6.04 2.25 10.37
N MET A 17 5.13 3.01 9.74
CA MET A 17 4.16 2.47 8.78
C MET A 17 4.82 2.00 7.49
N TYR A 18 5.80 2.76 7.00
CA TYR A 18 6.60 2.35 5.84
C TYR A 18 7.26 0.99 6.06
N GLU A 19 7.86 0.77 7.24
CA GLU A 19 8.49 -0.52 7.57
C GLU A 19 7.47 -1.65 7.74
N GLU A 20 6.28 -1.38 8.28
CA GLU A 20 5.20 -2.37 8.38
C GLU A 20 4.67 -2.79 7.01
N ILE A 21 4.44 -1.82 6.11
CA ILE A 21 4.07 -2.07 4.71
C ILE A 21 5.12 -2.95 4.02
N LYS A 22 6.41 -2.62 4.17
CA LYS A 22 7.49 -3.42 3.59
C LYS A 22 7.50 -4.84 4.15
N LYS A 23 7.37 -5.00 5.47
CA LYS A 23 7.30 -6.32 6.12
C LYS A 23 6.13 -7.14 5.58
N PHE A 24 4.95 -6.55 5.45
CA PHE A 24 3.76 -7.22 4.93
C PHE A 24 3.96 -7.70 3.47
N LEU A 25 4.44 -6.80 2.60
CA LEU A 25 4.64 -7.08 1.18
C LEU A 25 5.73 -8.13 0.96
N LEU A 26 6.86 -8.03 1.66
CA LEU A 26 8.01 -8.92 1.50
C LEU A 26 7.92 -10.23 2.30
N SER A 27 6.98 -10.35 3.24
CA SER A 27 6.84 -11.56 4.06
C SER A 27 6.55 -12.80 3.20
N CYS A 28 7.43 -13.80 3.30
CA CYS A 28 7.25 -15.10 2.66
C CYS A 28 6.21 -15.98 3.37
N HIS A 29 5.90 -15.65 4.63
CA HIS A 29 4.89 -16.31 5.46
C HIS A 29 3.47 -15.82 5.14
N ILE A 30 3.33 -14.60 4.63
CA ILE A 30 2.05 -14.03 4.19
C ILE A 30 1.96 -14.23 2.68
N ARG A 31 1.31 -15.32 2.26
CA ARG A 31 1.08 -15.58 0.82
C ARG A 31 -0.03 -14.67 0.27
N GLU A 32 -1.10 -14.51 1.03
CA GLU A 32 -2.25 -13.66 0.73
C GLU A 32 -2.74 -13.00 2.02
N GLY A 33 -3.37 -11.84 1.92
CA GLY A 33 -3.88 -11.13 3.09
C GLY A 33 -4.19 -9.66 2.83
N LYS A 34 -4.72 -8.99 3.85
CA LYS A 34 -4.99 -7.56 3.84
C LYS A 34 -4.14 -6.84 4.87
N PHE A 35 -3.73 -5.63 4.54
CA PHE A 35 -3.08 -4.69 5.45
C PHE A 35 -3.77 -3.33 5.31
N GLU A 36 -4.26 -2.81 6.43
CA GLU A 36 -4.91 -1.50 6.53
C GLU A 36 -3.87 -0.51 7.04
N GLY A 37 -3.53 0.47 6.20
CA GLY A 37 -2.71 1.62 6.58
C GLY A 37 -3.58 2.77 7.09
N ASN A 38 -3.07 4.00 7.00
CA ASN A 38 -3.85 5.18 7.41
C ASN A 38 -4.92 5.53 6.37
N GLU A 39 -4.51 5.68 5.10
CA GLU A 39 -5.39 6.02 3.99
C GLU A 39 -5.28 5.03 2.83
N ILE A 40 -4.71 3.84 3.05
CA ILE A 40 -4.66 2.78 2.05
C ILE A 40 -5.10 1.43 2.58
N LEU A 41 -5.62 0.61 1.66
CA LEU A 41 -5.78 -0.82 1.85
C LEU A 41 -4.90 -1.56 0.85
N LEU A 42 -4.02 -2.43 1.36
CA LEU A 42 -3.23 -3.36 0.56
C LEU A 42 -3.89 -4.73 0.60
N ASN A 43 -4.34 -5.22 -0.56
CA ASN A 43 -4.84 -6.58 -0.73
C ASN A 43 -3.81 -7.41 -1.49
N LYS A 44 -2.99 -8.16 -0.74
CA LYS A 44 -1.97 -9.07 -1.28
C LYS A 44 -2.65 -10.33 -1.80
N LEU A 45 -2.61 -10.52 -3.11
CA LEU A 45 -3.23 -11.68 -3.78
C LEU A 45 -2.31 -12.89 -3.78
N ASN A 46 -1.00 -12.65 -3.87
CA ASN A 46 0.03 -13.68 -3.87
C ASN A 46 1.39 -13.04 -3.51
N ARG A 47 2.49 -13.79 -3.69
CA ARG A 47 3.86 -13.33 -3.38
C ARG A 47 4.31 -12.14 -4.23
N ASP A 48 3.77 -11.98 -5.42
CA ASP A 48 4.27 -11.05 -6.42
C ASP A 48 3.25 -9.96 -6.77
N THR A 49 1.99 -10.09 -6.34
CA THR A 49 0.89 -9.21 -6.74
C THR A 49 0.14 -8.67 -5.53
N VAL A 50 -0.04 -7.34 -5.51
CA VAL A 50 -0.87 -6.63 -4.55
C VAL A 50 -1.80 -5.67 -5.28
N ILE A 51 -3.01 -5.48 -4.77
CA ILE A 51 -3.90 -4.40 -5.17
C ILE A 51 -3.87 -3.32 -4.08
N VAL A 52 -3.65 -2.08 -4.46
CA VAL A 52 -3.68 -0.91 -3.58
C VAL A 52 -4.97 -0.13 -3.82
N TYR A 53 -5.70 0.15 -2.76
CA TYR A 53 -6.88 1.02 -2.76
C TYR A 53 -6.57 2.25 -1.90
N GLN A 54 -7.05 3.42 -2.29
CA GLN A 54 -7.16 4.52 -1.32
C GLN A 54 -8.36 4.24 -0.42
N GLN A 55 -8.20 4.50 0.87
CA GLN A 55 -9.21 4.43 1.91
C GLN A 55 -9.52 5.85 2.40
N TYR A 56 -10.80 6.16 2.56
CA TYR A 56 -11.23 7.47 3.05
C TYR A 56 -12.23 7.26 4.18
N GLU A 57 -12.06 8.02 5.26
CA GLU A 57 -13.07 8.10 6.31
C GLU A 57 -14.24 8.98 5.85
N LEU A 58 -15.45 8.45 5.93
CA LEU A 58 -16.70 9.14 5.66
C LEU A 58 -17.13 9.95 6.88
N LYS A 59 -18.06 10.89 6.68
CA LYS A 59 -18.55 11.79 7.75
C LYS A 59 -19.20 11.07 8.94
N ASP A 60 -19.60 9.81 8.76
CA ASP A 60 -20.21 8.98 9.80
C ASP A 60 -19.21 8.06 10.51
N GLY A 61 -17.91 8.18 10.22
CA GLY A 61 -16.84 7.36 10.78
C GLY A 61 -16.69 5.98 10.14
N SER A 62 -17.47 5.68 9.08
CA SER A 62 -17.24 4.49 8.26
C SER A 62 -16.15 4.75 7.21
N TYR A 63 -15.57 3.69 6.65
CA TYR A 63 -14.55 3.79 5.61
C TYR A 63 -15.12 3.35 4.26
N ASP A 64 -14.79 4.10 3.21
CA ASP A 64 -15.01 3.72 1.80
C ASP A 64 -13.67 3.60 1.08
N TYR A 65 -13.68 2.90 -0.05
CA TYR A 65 -12.49 2.63 -0.85
C TYR A 65 -12.62 3.20 -2.25
N SER A 66 -11.49 3.62 -2.81
CA SER A 66 -11.47 4.13 -4.18
C SER A 66 -11.88 3.06 -5.20
N ARG A 67 -12.58 3.50 -6.26
CA ARG A 67 -12.98 2.63 -7.37
C ARG A 67 -11.86 2.38 -8.39
N ASP A 68 -10.74 3.07 -8.25
CA ASP A 68 -9.60 3.08 -9.17
C ASP A 68 -8.36 2.41 -8.56
N ALA A 69 -8.56 1.22 -8.00
CA ALA A 69 -7.50 0.43 -7.40
C ALA A 69 -6.35 0.15 -8.38
N ILE A 70 -5.12 0.13 -7.86
CA ILE A 70 -3.90 -0.08 -8.66
C ILE A 70 -3.35 -1.47 -8.39
N VAL A 71 -3.18 -2.27 -9.45
CA VAL A 71 -2.52 -3.57 -9.37
C VAL A 71 -1.03 -3.39 -9.54
N CYS A 72 -0.26 -3.85 -8.56
CA CYS A 72 1.18 -3.68 -8.51
C CYS A 72 1.90 -5.03 -8.47
N HIS A 73 3.01 -5.11 -9.20
CA HIS A 73 4.02 -6.15 -8.99
C HIS A 73 4.86 -5.78 -7.76
N ILE A 74 4.82 -6.59 -6.71
CA ILE A 74 5.38 -6.29 -5.39
C ILE A 74 6.87 -5.90 -5.46
N PRO A 75 7.75 -6.64 -6.15
CA PRO A 75 9.16 -6.26 -6.28
C PRO A 75 9.37 -4.86 -6.91
N VAL A 76 8.50 -4.48 -7.86
CA VAL A 76 8.57 -3.16 -8.50
C VAL A 76 8.07 -2.07 -7.55
N LEU A 77 6.98 -2.33 -6.84
CA LEU A 77 6.42 -1.39 -5.85
C LEU A 77 7.43 -1.11 -4.74
N ILE A 78 8.05 -2.14 -4.17
CA ILE A 78 9.07 -1.99 -3.11
C ILE A 78 10.22 -1.11 -3.59
N LYS A 79 10.75 -1.38 -4.78
CA LYS A 79 11.82 -0.56 -5.36
C LYS A 79 11.40 0.90 -5.49
N GLN A 80 10.18 1.16 -5.97
CA GLN A 80 9.67 2.52 -6.12
C GLN A 80 9.47 3.24 -4.78
N LEU A 81 9.02 2.54 -3.74
CA LEU A 81 8.87 3.08 -2.39
C LEU A 81 10.23 3.39 -1.75
N GLU A 82 11.22 2.52 -1.94
CA GLU A 82 12.60 2.73 -1.46
C GLU A 82 13.28 3.91 -2.15
N GLU A 83 13.15 4.00 -3.47
CA GLU A 83 13.63 5.15 -4.25
C GLU A 83 12.97 6.45 -3.77
N TRP A 84 11.68 6.42 -3.42
CA TRP A 84 10.98 7.61 -2.96
C TRP A 84 11.37 8.01 -1.53
N LYS A 85 11.49 7.06 -0.60
CA LYS A 85 11.89 7.34 0.79
C LYS A 85 13.30 7.92 0.92
N SER A 86 14.14 7.66 -0.08
CA SER A 86 15.54 8.12 -0.13
C SER A 86 15.71 9.52 -0.73
N LEU A 87 14.63 10.15 -1.23
CA LEU A 87 14.59 11.52 -1.74
C LEU A 87 14.23 12.51 -0.64
#